data_AF-A0A167FER3-F1
#
_entry.id   AF-A0A167FER3-F1
#
_cell.length_a   1.000
_cell.length_b   1.000
_cell.length_c   1.000
_cell.angle_alpha   90.00
_cell.angle_beta   90.00
_cell.angle_gamma   90.00
#
_symmetry.space_group_name_H-M   'P 1'
#
loop_
_entity.id
_entity.type
_entity.pdbx_description
1 polymer ?
#
loop_
_entity_poly.entity_id
_entity_poly.type
_entity_poly.pdbx_seq_one_letter_code
_entity_poly.pdbx_strand_id
1 'polypeptide(L)'
;MDLLKACYEALPTLWLRSSKLSSTLGCLMDAVAHVNPLIGQAATDALQRFATATGDEMSVVLHITRWLFVSEAILQSDPVVDLMCEHQPMLELWLLLVSGWAERMKSAAHNTSTEAPSPKPDPTSQLVGQIEAGGLFLICSAKLQVRELGLKVLRIVANMPDACQPEVALNAGPFRLAEALQGTIGQAEYRRESERSLNLMDEDHWNKWLGLSFLVNSLMSSTPSHCHMTGNSLILSIWNTIC
;
A
#
# COMPACT_ATOMS: atom_id res chain seq x y z
N MET A 1 -6.39 -28.51 15.73
CA MET A 1 -5.91 -27.12 15.62
C MET A 1 -4.43 -27.02 15.93
N ASP A 2 -3.92 -27.76 16.93
CA ASP A 2 -2.50 -27.72 17.32
C ASP A 2 -1.53 -28.18 16.22
N LEU A 3 -1.94 -29.12 15.37
CA LEU A 3 -1.13 -29.55 14.23
C LEU A 3 -0.90 -28.42 13.23
N LEU A 4 -1.95 -27.68 12.87
CA LEU A 4 -1.85 -26.58 11.91
C LEU A 4 -1.02 -25.42 12.48
N LYS A 5 -1.20 -25.11 13.78
CA LYS A 5 -0.37 -24.16 14.51
C LYS A 5 1.10 -24.56 14.48
N ALA A 6 1.41 -25.81 14.81
CA ALA A 6 2.77 -26.35 14.78
C ALA A 6 3.38 -26.34 13.37
N CYS A 7 2.57 -26.59 12.34
CA CYS A 7 2.99 -26.45 10.94
C CYS A 7 3.42 -25.03 10.61
N TYR A 8 2.64 -24.00 11.01
CA TYR A 8 3.01 -22.60 10.79
C TYR A 8 4.25 -22.20 11.59
N GLU A 9 4.35 -22.62 12.86
CA GLU A 9 5.51 -22.33 13.71
C GLU A 9 6.82 -22.92 13.15
N ALA A 10 6.75 -24.11 12.53
CA ALA A 10 7.88 -24.80 11.93
C ALA A 10 8.15 -24.40 10.46
N LEU A 11 7.23 -23.66 9.83
CA LEU A 11 7.34 -23.31 8.41
C LEU A 11 8.59 -22.50 8.07
N PRO A 12 9.00 -21.48 8.87
CA PRO A 12 10.19 -20.68 8.56
C PRO A 12 11.50 -21.48 8.63
N THR A 13 11.55 -22.53 9.47
CA THR A 13 12.75 -23.37 9.64
C THR A 13 12.82 -24.51 8.63
N LEU A 14 11.67 -25.02 8.20
CA LEU A 14 11.55 -26.11 7.22
C LEU A 14 11.47 -25.61 5.78
N TRP A 15 11.48 -24.30 5.56
CA TRP A 15 11.39 -23.73 4.23
C TRP A 15 12.63 -24.04 3.40
N LEU A 16 12.48 -24.95 2.44
CA LEU A 16 13.49 -25.21 1.42
C LEU A 16 13.35 -24.19 0.28
N ARG A 17 14.48 -23.62 -0.17
CA ARG A 17 14.57 -22.66 -1.29
C ARG A 17 13.99 -23.15 -2.62
N SER A 18 13.63 -24.43 -2.75
CA SER A 18 12.96 -24.99 -3.92
C SER A 18 11.44 -24.74 -3.95
N SER A 19 10.85 -24.28 -2.85
CA SER A 19 9.42 -23.99 -2.75
C SER A 19 9.09 -22.55 -3.17
N LYS A 20 7.90 -22.32 -3.72
CA LYS A 20 7.44 -21.00 -4.18
C LYS A 20 7.18 -20.10 -2.97
N LEU A 21 8.11 -19.19 -2.66
CA LEU A 21 7.99 -18.23 -1.55
C LEU A 21 6.63 -17.50 -1.58
N SER A 22 6.19 -17.05 -2.75
CA SER A 22 4.92 -16.34 -2.92
C SER A 22 3.69 -17.14 -2.49
N SER A 23 3.61 -18.44 -2.81
CA SER A 23 2.47 -19.26 -2.37
C SER A 23 2.49 -19.49 -0.87
N THR A 24 3.68 -19.65 -0.28
CA THR A 24 3.83 -19.82 1.17
C THR A 24 3.42 -18.56 1.92
N LEU A 25 3.84 -17.38 1.44
CA LEU A 25 3.44 -16.09 2.00
C LEU A 25 1.93 -15.86 1.83
N GLY A 26 1.35 -16.20 0.67
CA GLY A 26 -0.10 -16.19 0.44
C GLY A 26 -0.87 -16.95 1.51
N CYS A 27 -0.52 -18.22 1.73
CA CYS A 27 -1.17 -19.05 2.74
C CYS A 27 -1.00 -18.51 4.17
N LEU A 28 0.16 -17.94 4.49
CA LEU A 28 0.39 -17.32 5.80
C LEU A 28 -0.49 -16.07 5.99
N MET A 29 -0.63 -15.22 4.97
CA MET A 29 -1.50 -14.04 5.03
C MET A 29 -2.97 -14.45 5.21
N ASP A 30 -3.45 -15.45 4.48
CA ASP A 30 -4.80 -15.98 4.67
C ASP A 30 -4.98 -16.53 6.11
N ALA A 31 -3.93 -17.13 6.67
CA ALA A 31 -3.94 -17.64 8.04
C ALA A 31 -3.92 -16.54 9.11
N VAL A 32 -3.35 -15.37 8.84
CA VAL A 32 -3.41 -14.20 9.75
C VAL A 32 -4.85 -13.73 9.93
N ALA A 33 -5.67 -13.79 8.88
CA ALA A 33 -7.09 -13.47 8.92
C ALA A 33 -7.99 -14.65 9.38
N HIS A 34 -7.40 -15.74 9.88
CA HIS A 34 -8.16 -16.92 10.29
C HIS A 34 -9.04 -16.63 11.51
N VAL A 35 -10.24 -17.21 11.54
CA VAL A 35 -11.24 -17.11 12.65
C VAL A 35 -10.68 -17.54 14.01
N ASN A 36 -9.54 -18.23 14.05
CA ASN A 36 -8.92 -18.69 15.29
C ASN A 36 -7.68 -17.83 15.57
N PRO A 37 -7.67 -17.04 16.67
CA PRO A 37 -6.60 -16.10 16.96
C PRO A 37 -5.25 -16.78 17.21
N LEU A 38 -5.22 -18.04 17.67
CA LEU A 38 -3.97 -18.78 17.89
C LEU A 38 -3.29 -19.16 16.58
N ILE A 39 -4.08 -19.41 15.53
CA ILE A 39 -3.56 -19.67 14.18
C ILE A 39 -3.06 -18.36 13.58
N GLY A 40 -3.83 -17.28 13.71
CA GLY A 40 -3.43 -15.96 13.24
C GLY A 40 -2.11 -15.51 13.89
N GLN A 41 -1.95 -15.71 15.20
CA GLN A 41 -0.71 -15.39 15.89
C GLN A 41 0.47 -16.24 15.40
N ALA A 42 0.28 -17.55 15.24
CA ALA A 42 1.34 -18.42 14.73
C ALA A 42 1.77 -18.05 13.29
N ALA A 43 0.82 -17.63 12.45
CA ALA A 43 1.11 -17.16 11.10
C ALA A 43 1.84 -15.80 11.09
N THR A 44 1.43 -14.87 11.97
CA THR A 44 2.12 -13.59 12.22
C THR A 44 3.56 -13.81 12.64
N ASP A 45 3.80 -14.68 13.63
CA ASP A 45 5.14 -15.01 14.11
C ASP A 45 5.98 -15.67 13.02
N ALA A 46 5.38 -16.54 12.20
CA ALA A 46 6.04 -17.17 11.07
C ALA A 46 6.46 -16.14 10.01
N LEU A 47 5.59 -15.17 9.66
CA LEU A 47 5.90 -14.11 8.70
C LEU A 47 7.06 -13.22 9.17
N GLN A 48 7.10 -12.86 10.45
CA GLN A 48 8.23 -12.11 11.03
C GLN A 48 9.53 -12.92 10.97
N ARG A 49 9.47 -14.24 11.25
CA ARG A 49 10.62 -15.14 11.09
C ARG A 49 11.05 -15.28 9.64
N PHE A 50 10.12 -15.29 8.68
CA PHE A 50 10.44 -15.30 7.24
C PHE A 50 11.19 -14.03 6.83
N ALA A 51 10.72 -12.86 7.26
CA ALA A 51 11.35 -11.57 6.99
C ALA A 51 12.77 -11.45 7.60
N THR A 52 13.10 -12.25 8.62
CA THR A 52 14.41 -12.22 9.27
C THR A 52 15.33 -13.35 8.79
N ALA A 53 14.82 -14.56 8.60
CA ALA A 53 15.62 -15.76 8.31
C ALA A 53 16.03 -15.91 6.83
N THR A 54 15.20 -15.43 5.89
CA THR A 54 15.48 -15.61 4.46
C THR A 54 16.49 -14.61 3.90
N GLY A 55 16.71 -13.49 4.61
CA GLY A 55 17.43 -12.33 4.09
C GLY A 55 16.65 -11.56 3.02
N ASP A 56 15.41 -11.95 2.71
CA ASP A 56 14.57 -11.38 1.66
C ASP A 56 13.36 -10.65 2.25
N GLU A 57 13.63 -9.77 3.20
CA GLU A 57 12.62 -8.94 3.85
C GLU A 57 11.83 -8.10 2.84
N MET A 58 12.53 -7.56 1.84
CA MET A 58 11.92 -6.75 0.78
C MET A 58 10.80 -7.52 0.08
N SER A 59 11.02 -8.80 -0.27
CA SER A 59 9.97 -9.60 -0.90
C SER A 59 8.80 -9.87 0.04
N VAL A 60 9.04 -10.07 1.33
CA VAL A 60 7.96 -10.25 2.32
C VAL A 60 7.11 -8.98 2.43
N VAL A 61 7.76 -7.82 2.61
CA VAL A 61 7.09 -6.51 2.69
C VAL A 61 6.32 -6.19 1.40
N LEU A 62 6.93 -6.45 0.24
CA LEU A 62 6.29 -6.27 -1.05
C LEU A 62 5.05 -7.14 -1.19
N HIS A 63 5.14 -8.41 -0.77
CA HIS A 63 4.04 -9.36 -0.93
C HIS A 63 2.85 -9.00 -0.05
N ILE A 64 3.08 -8.63 1.23
CA ILE A 64 1.99 -8.19 2.12
C ILE A 64 1.40 -6.85 1.68
N THR A 65 2.22 -5.91 1.19
CA THR A 65 1.75 -4.62 0.67
C THR A 65 0.84 -4.85 -0.53
N ARG A 66 1.24 -5.73 -1.47
CA ARG A 66 0.38 -6.09 -2.60
C ARG A 66 -0.89 -6.78 -2.13
N TRP A 67 -0.81 -7.76 -1.24
CA TRP A 67 -1.99 -8.48 -0.79
C TRP A 67 -3.03 -7.54 -0.14
N LEU A 68 -2.58 -6.55 0.64
CA LEU A 68 -3.45 -5.54 1.26
C LEU A 68 -4.08 -4.55 0.28
N PHE A 69 -3.33 -4.14 -0.75
CA PHE A 69 -3.71 -3.02 -1.63
C PHE A 69 -3.96 -3.41 -3.09
N VAL A 70 -4.01 -4.71 -3.40
CA VAL A 70 -4.34 -5.22 -4.74
C VAL A 70 -5.77 -4.82 -5.09
N SER A 71 -5.90 -4.07 -6.18
CA SER A 71 -7.13 -3.41 -6.58
C SER A 71 -8.27 -4.39 -6.86
N GLU A 72 -7.97 -5.58 -7.37
CA GLU A 72 -8.98 -6.61 -7.63
C GLU A 72 -9.67 -7.09 -6.35
N ALA A 73 -8.93 -7.22 -5.24
CA ALA A 73 -9.49 -7.63 -3.96
C ALA A 73 -10.34 -6.53 -3.33
N ILE A 74 -9.95 -5.26 -3.51
CA ILE A 74 -10.68 -4.09 -3.02
C ILE A 74 -11.94 -3.82 -3.83
N LEU A 75 -11.89 -4.00 -5.16
CA LEU A 75 -13.03 -3.72 -6.04
C LEU A 75 -14.06 -4.86 -6.07
N GLN A 76 -13.66 -6.08 -5.70
CA GLN A 76 -14.55 -7.24 -5.66
C GLN A 76 -15.10 -7.53 -4.25
N SER A 77 -14.61 -6.85 -3.21
CA SER A 77 -15.16 -7.01 -1.86
C SER A 77 -16.59 -6.47 -1.83
N ASP A 78 -17.52 -7.32 -1.37
CA ASP A 78 -18.89 -6.90 -1.06
C ASP A 78 -18.82 -5.76 -0.01
N PRO A 79 -19.54 -4.63 -0.19
CA PRO A 79 -19.54 -3.52 0.78
C PRO A 79 -19.95 -3.92 2.20
N VAL A 80 -20.55 -5.10 2.38
CA VAL A 80 -20.90 -5.68 3.69
C VAL A 80 -19.70 -6.39 4.36
N VAL A 81 -18.67 -6.75 3.61
CA VAL A 81 -17.47 -7.43 4.10
C VAL A 81 -16.38 -6.40 4.37
N ASP A 82 -15.88 -6.38 5.61
CA ASP A 82 -14.78 -5.50 6.02
C ASP A 82 -13.58 -5.75 5.08
N LEU A 83 -13.11 -4.70 4.41
CA LEU A 83 -11.95 -4.80 3.53
C LEU A 83 -10.76 -5.32 4.35
N MET A 84 -9.90 -6.16 3.74
CA MET A 84 -8.70 -6.65 4.44
C MET A 84 -7.74 -5.51 4.84
N CYS A 85 -7.76 -4.40 4.09
CA CYS A 85 -7.08 -3.16 4.45
C CYS A 85 -7.74 -2.38 5.60
N GLU A 86 -8.80 -2.92 6.21
CA GLU A 86 -9.42 -2.44 7.44
C GLU A 86 -9.29 -3.44 8.60
N HIS A 87 -8.80 -4.66 8.32
CA HIS A 87 -8.53 -5.67 9.34
C HIS A 87 -7.31 -5.27 10.18
N GLN A 88 -7.58 -4.73 11.37
CA GLN A 88 -6.58 -4.12 12.25
C GLN A 88 -5.33 -5.00 12.50
N PRO A 89 -5.43 -6.31 12.82
CA PRO A 89 -4.25 -7.16 13.01
C PRO A 89 -3.35 -7.25 11.77
N MET A 90 -3.93 -7.21 10.57
CA MET A 90 -3.18 -7.29 9.33
C MET A 90 -2.42 -5.97 9.07
N LEU A 91 -3.08 -4.85 9.33
CA LEU A 91 -2.46 -3.53 9.21
C LEU A 91 -1.32 -3.36 10.22
N GLU A 92 -1.49 -3.85 11.45
CA GLU A 92 -0.44 -3.82 12.48
C GLU A 92 0.77 -4.66 12.10
N LEU A 93 0.54 -5.85 11.54
CA LEU A 93 1.60 -6.68 10.97
C LEU A 93 2.31 -5.97 9.81
N TRP A 94 1.58 -5.33 8.91
CA TRP A 94 2.16 -4.56 7.82
C TRP A 94 3.05 -3.42 8.33
N LEU A 95 2.55 -2.62 9.28
CA LEU A 95 3.32 -1.55 9.92
C LEU A 95 4.60 -2.10 10.57
N LEU A 96 4.52 -3.22 11.28
CA LEU A 96 5.67 -3.85 11.94
C LEU A 96 6.73 -4.27 10.93
N LEU A 97 6.33 -4.93 9.83
CA LEU A 97 7.24 -5.36 8.77
C LEU A 97 7.88 -4.17 8.04
N VAL A 98 7.09 -3.13 7.71
CA VAL A 98 7.60 -1.90 7.10
C VAL A 98 8.59 -1.19 8.01
N SER A 99 8.30 -1.13 9.32
CA SER A 99 9.19 -0.51 10.31
C SER A 99 10.51 -1.25 10.42
N GLY A 100 10.48 -2.59 10.53
CA GLY A 100 11.68 -3.42 10.59
C GLY A 100 12.55 -3.27 9.34
N TRP A 101 11.91 -3.21 8.18
CA TRP A 101 12.60 -3.01 6.90
C TRP A 101 13.23 -1.63 6.79
N ALA A 102 12.50 -0.59 7.17
CA ALA A 102 13.01 0.77 7.14
C ALA A 102 14.25 0.99 8.03
N GLU A 103 14.25 0.44 9.24
CA GLU A 103 15.40 0.54 10.14
C GLU A 103 16.63 -0.18 9.59
N ARG A 104 16.44 -1.32 8.91
CA ARG A 104 17.52 -2.01 8.21
C ARG A 104 18.07 -1.20 7.04
N MET A 105 17.21 -0.56 6.26
CA MET A 105 17.63 0.31 5.14
C MET A 105 18.42 1.53 5.63
N LYS A 106 17.99 2.18 6.71
CA LYS A 106 18.73 3.29 7.34
C LYS A 106 20.12 2.82 7.82
N SER A 107 20.18 1.64 8.44
CA SER A 107 21.43 1.05 8.91
C SER A 107 22.38 0.71 7.76
N ALA A 108 21.86 0.21 6.64
CA ALA A 108 22.66 -0.10 5.45
C ALA A 108 23.21 1.16 4.77
N ALA A 109 22.39 2.21 4.65
CA ALA A 109 22.78 3.48 4.05
C ALA A 109 23.92 4.18 4.81
N HIS A 110 23.97 4.05 6.14
CA HIS A 110 25.07 4.58 6.94
C HIS A 110 26.42 3.86 6.67
N ASN A 111 26.38 2.60 6.21
CA ASN A 111 27.56 1.76 6.01
C ASN A 111 28.08 1.75 4.57
N THR A 112 27.27 2.20 3.60
CA THR A 112 27.61 2.19 2.17
C THR A 112 27.51 3.60 1.61
N SER A 113 28.57 4.37 1.83
CA SER A 113 28.84 5.56 1.03
C SER A 113 29.49 5.10 -0.28
N THR A 114 28.99 5.59 -1.41
CA THR A 114 29.53 5.44 -2.79
C THR A 114 28.99 4.26 -3.61
N GLU A 115 27.92 4.49 -4.38
CA GLU A 115 27.84 3.99 -5.77
C GLU A 115 26.89 4.85 -6.60
N ALA A 116 27.26 5.06 -7.86
CA ALA A 116 26.62 5.99 -8.80
C ALA A 116 25.22 5.51 -9.27
N PRO A 117 24.29 6.43 -9.62
CA PRO A 117 22.93 6.07 -9.99
C PRO A 117 22.87 5.25 -11.28
N SER A 118 22.27 4.06 -11.18
CA SER A 118 21.92 3.19 -12.31
C SER A 118 20.60 3.65 -12.94
N PRO A 119 20.44 3.65 -14.27
CA PRO A 119 19.26 4.17 -14.96
C PRO A 119 18.01 3.25 -14.89
N LYS A 120 17.98 2.26 -13.99
CA LYS A 120 16.81 1.41 -13.75
C LYS A 120 16.20 1.75 -12.38
N PRO A 121 14.87 1.79 -12.26
CA PRO A 121 14.24 1.97 -10.95
C PRO A 121 14.70 0.83 -10.04
N ASP A 122 15.42 1.20 -8.97
CA ASP A 122 15.85 0.27 -7.94
C ASP A 122 14.60 -0.44 -7.36
N PRO A 123 14.57 -1.78 -7.23
CA PRO A 123 13.46 -2.49 -6.58
C PRO A 123 13.06 -1.89 -5.22
N THR A 124 14.02 -1.31 -4.49
CA THR A 124 13.76 -0.55 -3.26
C THR A 124 12.82 0.62 -3.49
N SER A 125 13.08 1.43 -4.52
CA SER A 125 12.33 2.66 -4.77
C SER A 125 10.92 2.40 -5.26
N GLN A 126 10.74 1.30 -6.02
CA GLN A 126 9.40 0.81 -6.36
C GLN A 126 8.62 0.38 -5.11
N LEU A 127 9.26 -0.35 -4.18
CA LEU A 127 8.61 -0.76 -2.95
C LEU A 127 8.23 0.45 -2.08
N VAL A 128 9.12 1.45 -1.95
CA VAL A 128 8.81 2.71 -1.24
C VAL A 128 7.56 3.35 -1.83
N GLY A 129 7.46 3.47 -3.16
CA GLY A 129 6.27 4.02 -3.83
C GLY A 129 5.00 3.21 -3.56
N GLN A 130 5.09 1.87 -3.50
CA GLN A 130 3.93 1.03 -3.15
C GLN A 130 3.49 1.21 -1.69
N ILE A 131 4.44 1.34 -0.76
CA ILE A 131 4.17 1.59 0.66
C ILE A 131 3.56 2.98 0.85
N GLU A 132 4.08 4.00 0.16
CA GLU A 132 3.54 5.36 0.17
C GLU A 132 2.10 5.37 -0.34
N ALA A 133 1.84 4.75 -1.50
CA ALA A 133 0.49 4.62 -2.05
C ALA A 133 -0.48 3.92 -1.07
N GLY A 134 -0.05 2.84 -0.43
CA GLY A 134 -0.83 2.16 0.61
C GLY A 134 -1.12 3.08 1.82
N GLY A 135 -0.12 3.82 2.30
CA GLY A 135 -0.28 4.78 3.39
C GLY A 135 -1.28 5.89 3.04
N LEU A 136 -1.21 6.43 1.82
CA LEU A 136 -2.14 7.43 1.29
C LEU A 136 -3.56 6.90 1.16
N PHE A 137 -3.71 5.64 0.77
CA PHE A 137 -5.01 4.98 0.74
C PHE A 137 -5.61 4.89 2.16
N LEU A 138 -4.83 4.48 3.17
CA LEU A 138 -5.31 4.34 4.55
C LEU A 138 -5.72 5.66 5.21
N ILE A 139 -5.06 6.79 4.91
CA ILE A 139 -5.46 8.09 5.48
C ILE A 139 -6.81 8.58 4.97
N CYS A 140 -7.29 8.05 3.84
CA CYS A 140 -8.62 8.32 3.31
C CYS A 140 -9.72 7.44 3.96
N SER A 141 -9.37 6.50 4.85
CA SER A 141 -10.35 5.65 5.53
C SER A 141 -11.26 6.45 6.46
N ALA A 142 -12.52 6.01 6.59
CA ALA A 142 -13.47 6.54 7.56
C ALA A 142 -13.09 6.16 9.02
N LYS A 143 -12.34 5.08 9.22
CA LYS A 143 -11.93 4.60 10.56
C LYS A 143 -10.68 5.33 11.05
N LEU A 144 -10.76 5.96 12.24
CA LEU A 144 -9.65 6.72 12.82
C LEU A 144 -8.38 5.88 13.01
N GLN A 145 -8.51 4.64 13.50
CA GLN A 145 -7.38 3.76 13.76
C GLN A 145 -6.61 3.41 12.48
N VAL A 146 -7.32 3.23 11.37
CA VAL A 146 -6.74 2.97 10.05
C VAL A 146 -5.99 4.21 9.54
N ARG A 147 -6.57 5.41 9.70
CA ARG A 147 -5.88 6.67 9.36
C ARG A 147 -4.60 6.90 10.15
N GLU A 148 -4.64 6.64 11.46
CA GLU A 148 -3.45 6.76 12.33
C GLU A 148 -2.34 5.81 11.90
N LEU A 149 -2.68 4.60 11.48
CA LEU A 149 -1.72 3.64 10.96
C LEU A 149 -1.12 4.09 9.63
N GLY A 150 -1.95 4.58 8.70
CA GLY A 150 -1.50 5.20 7.45
C GLY A 150 -0.51 6.34 7.70
N LEU A 151 -0.80 7.24 8.64
CA LEU A 151 0.10 8.32 9.04
C LEU A 151 1.43 7.82 9.60
N LYS A 152 1.43 6.75 10.42
CA LYS A 152 2.66 6.15 10.93
C LYS A 152 3.53 5.62 9.79
N VAL A 153 2.92 4.94 8.81
CA VAL A 153 3.63 4.43 7.63
C VAL A 153 4.21 5.55 6.78
N LEU A 154 3.44 6.61 6.51
CA LEU A 154 3.91 7.76 5.74
C LEU A 154 5.09 8.46 6.44
N ARG A 155 5.08 8.55 7.77
CA ARG A 155 6.23 9.07 8.54
C ARG A 155 7.46 8.18 8.41
N ILE A 156 7.30 6.86 8.33
CA ILE A 156 8.43 5.95 8.11
C ILE A 156 9.03 6.22 6.73
N VAL A 157 8.19 6.28 5.69
CA VAL A 157 8.62 6.57 4.31
C VAL A 157 9.31 7.93 4.20
N ALA A 158 8.78 8.97 4.83
CA ALA A 158 9.36 10.30 4.81
C ALA A 158 10.76 10.37 5.46
N ASN A 159 11.08 9.45 6.37
CA ASN A 159 12.37 9.38 7.05
C ASN A 159 13.35 8.39 6.39
N MET A 160 13.02 7.85 5.21
CA MET A 160 13.91 6.96 4.47
C MET A 160 15.01 7.73 3.73
N PRO A 161 16.20 7.14 3.54
CA PRO A 161 17.29 7.77 2.78
C PRO A 161 16.87 8.16 1.37
N ASP A 162 17.40 9.28 0.85
CA ASP A 162 17.07 9.79 -0.49
C ASP A 162 17.36 8.77 -1.60
N ALA A 163 18.36 7.91 -1.42
CA ALA A 163 18.71 6.84 -2.36
C ALA A 163 17.59 5.78 -2.54
N CYS A 164 16.71 5.65 -1.54
CA CYS A 164 15.56 4.73 -1.60
C CYS A 164 14.33 5.36 -2.24
N GLN A 165 14.35 6.66 -2.54
CA GLN A 165 13.19 7.38 -3.04
C GLN A 165 13.01 7.09 -4.54
N PRO A 166 11.77 6.98 -5.03
CA PRO A 166 11.51 6.84 -6.47
C PRO A 166 12.07 8.05 -7.23
N GLU A 167 12.98 7.82 -8.17
CA GLU A 167 13.43 8.85 -9.11
C GLU A 167 12.25 9.25 -10.01
N VAL A 168 11.77 10.48 -9.87
CA VAL A 168 10.87 11.09 -10.85
C VAL A 168 11.73 11.67 -11.96
N ALA A 169 11.55 11.16 -13.17
CA ALA A 169 12.31 11.60 -14.33
C ALA A 169 12.05 13.09 -14.65
N LEU A 170 13.16 13.84 -14.67
CA LEU A 170 13.43 15.06 -15.44
C LEU A 170 12.84 16.40 -14.91
N ASN A 171 13.77 17.17 -14.32
CA ASN A 171 13.88 18.64 -14.27
C ASN A 171 13.18 19.42 -13.14
N ALA A 172 12.51 18.75 -12.21
CA ALA A 172 12.18 19.26 -10.90
C ALA A 172 12.38 18.09 -9.92
N GLY A 173 12.85 18.34 -8.70
CA GLY A 173 13.05 17.26 -7.72
C GLY A 173 11.77 16.42 -7.56
N PRO A 174 11.88 15.15 -7.13
CA PRO A 174 10.70 14.29 -6.97
C PRO A 174 9.70 14.97 -6.06
N PHE A 175 8.50 15.26 -6.55
CA PHE A 175 7.43 15.81 -5.73
C PHE A 175 7.00 14.74 -4.73
N ARG A 176 7.35 14.96 -3.47
CA ARG A 176 7.05 14.02 -2.40
C ARG A 176 5.78 14.47 -1.72
N LEU A 177 4.71 13.68 -1.88
CA LEU A 177 3.44 14.03 -1.24
C LEU A 177 3.59 14.03 0.29
N ALA A 178 4.45 13.17 0.84
CA ALA A 178 4.81 13.21 2.26
C ALA A 178 5.45 14.54 2.71
N GLU A 179 6.27 15.19 1.86
CA GLU A 179 6.86 16.51 2.13
C GLU A 179 5.81 17.63 1.96
N ALA A 180 4.94 17.51 0.96
CA ALA A 180 3.80 18.41 0.79
C ALA A 180 2.88 18.41 2.03
N LEU A 181 2.58 17.22 2.57
CA LEU A 181 1.78 17.05 3.77
C LEU A 181 2.46 17.58 5.04
N GLN A 182 3.80 17.61 5.07
CA GLN A 182 4.57 18.22 6.15
C GLN A 182 4.67 19.75 6.02
N GLY A 183 4.22 20.32 4.90
CA GLY A 183 4.33 21.76 4.61
C GLY A 183 5.76 22.21 4.31
N THR A 184 6.67 21.29 4.00
CA THR A 184 8.05 21.61 3.65
C THR A 184 8.19 22.07 2.19
N ILE A 185 7.21 21.73 1.35
CA ILE A 185 7.13 22.19 -0.04
C ILE A 185 6.45 23.57 -0.09
N GLY A 186 7.04 24.50 -0.83
CA GLY A 186 6.45 25.82 -1.05
C GLY A 186 5.10 25.71 -1.79
N GLN A 187 4.10 26.48 -1.36
CA GLN A 187 2.74 26.46 -1.94
C GLN A 187 2.71 26.60 -3.48
N ALA A 188 3.63 27.38 -4.04
CA ALA A 188 3.76 27.57 -5.49
C ALA A 188 4.28 26.32 -6.22
N GLU A 189 5.14 25.54 -5.57
CA GLU A 189 5.67 24.29 -6.11
C GLU A 189 4.63 23.18 -6.03
N TYR A 190 3.92 23.09 -4.90
CA TYR A 190 2.78 22.18 -4.75
C TYR A 190 1.71 22.40 -5.84
N ARG A 191 1.31 23.66 -6.07
CA ARG A 191 0.29 23.97 -7.09
C ARG A 191 0.78 23.62 -8.49
N ARG A 192 2.04 23.90 -8.82
CA ARG A 192 2.60 23.61 -10.15
C ARG A 192 2.58 22.10 -10.44
N GLU A 193 2.97 21.28 -9.47
CA GLU A 193 3.02 19.84 -9.69
C GLU A 193 1.64 19.18 -9.65
N SER A 194 0.72 19.69 -8.82
CA SER A 194 -0.66 19.21 -8.83
C SER A 194 -1.34 19.52 -10.17
N GLU A 195 -1.15 20.72 -10.71
CA GLU A 195 -1.62 21.10 -12.05
C GLU A 195 -0.98 20.20 -13.14
N ARG A 196 0.32 19.90 -13.03
CA ARG A 196 1.00 19.00 -13.96
C ARG A 196 0.42 17.58 -13.91
N SER A 197 0.18 17.05 -12.71
CA SER A 197 -0.36 15.70 -12.51
C SER A 197 -1.80 15.58 -13.03
N LEU A 198 -2.61 16.62 -12.81
CA LEU A 198 -3.97 16.70 -13.36
C LEU A 198 -3.96 16.78 -14.89
N ASN A 199 -3.01 17.51 -15.48
CA ASN A 199 -2.88 17.63 -16.94
C ASN A 199 -2.32 16.37 -17.61
N LEU A 200 -1.59 15.52 -16.86
CA LEU A 200 -1.10 14.23 -17.34
C LEU A 200 -2.19 13.14 -17.33
N MET A 201 -3.25 13.32 -16.55
CA MET A 201 -4.44 12.48 -16.65
C MET A 201 -5.31 12.95 -17.81
N ASP A 202 -5.21 12.22 -18.92
CA ASP A 202 -6.04 12.44 -20.11
C ASP A 202 -7.54 12.31 -19.76
N GLU A 203 -8.39 13.18 -20.31
CA GLU A 203 -9.84 13.16 -20.06
C GLU A 203 -10.44 11.79 -20.42
N ASP A 204 -9.88 11.11 -21.42
CA ASP A 204 -10.27 9.76 -21.83
C ASP A 204 -10.01 8.70 -20.75
N HIS A 205 -8.95 8.86 -19.96
CA HIS A 205 -8.64 7.95 -18.86
C HIS A 205 -9.62 8.15 -17.68
N TRP A 206 -9.99 9.40 -17.42
CA TRP A 206 -11.04 9.75 -16.46
C TRP A 206 -12.40 9.21 -16.89
N ASN A 207 -12.78 9.41 -18.15
CA ASN A 207 -14.04 8.93 -18.70
C ASN A 207 -14.14 7.40 -18.70
N LYS A 208 -13.01 6.70 -18.86
CA LYS A 208 -12.95 5.23 -18.75
C LYS A 208 -13.15 4.76 -17.31
N TRP A 209 -12.52 5.43 -16.34
CA TRP A 209 -12.68 5.11 -14.91
C TRP A 209 -14.10 5.40 -14.41
N LEU A 210 -14.67 6.54 -14.80
CA LEU A 210 -16.05 6.91 -14.48
C LEU A 210 -17.06 6.04 -15.25
N GLY A 211 -16.79 5.68 -16.50
CA GLY A 211 -17.62 4.75 -17.27
C GLY A 211 -17.70 3.37 -16.65
N LEU A 212 -16.60 2.88 -16.03
CA LEU A 212 -16.58 1.63 -15.28
C LEU A 212 -17.42 1.73 -13.99
N SER A 213 -17.37 2.84 -13.26
CA SER A 213 -18.22 3.03 -12.07
C SER A 213 -19.70 3.20 -12.42
N PHE A 214 -20.01 3.84 -13.55
CA PHE A 214 -21.38 3.93 -14.07
C PHE A 214 -21.93 2.58 -14.55
N LEU A 215 -21.11 1.71 -15.14
CA LEU A 215 -21.54 0.36 -15.53
C LEU A 215 -21.86 -0.53 -14.32
N VAL A 216 -21.07 -0.43 -13.25
CA VAL A 216 -21.33 -1.13 -11.99
C VAL A 216 -22.62 -0.62 -11.32
N ASN A 217 -22.85 0.70 -11.32
CA ASN A 217 -24.07 1.29 -10.77
C ASN A 217 -25.32 1.07 -11.65
N SER A 218 -25.16 0.99 -12.97
CA SER A 218 -26.26 0.73 -13.91
C SER A 218 -26.72 -0.72 -13.92
N LEU A 219 -25.88 -1.67 -13.48
CA LEU A 219 -26.27 -3.06 -13.25
C LEU A 219 -27.06 -3.24 -11.93
N MET A 220 -27.00 -2.27 -11.01
CA MET A 220 -27.73 -2.29 -9.74
C MET A 220 -28.96 -1.38 -9.67
N SER A 221 -29.17 -0.48 -10.64
CA SER A 221 -30.32 0.43 -10.65
C SER A 221 -31.05 0.44 -11.98
N SER A 222 -32.02 -0.45 -12.11
CA SER A 222 -33.05 -0.36 -13.15
C SER A 222 -34.09 0.70 -12.77
N THR A 223 -33.84 1.97 -13.13
CA THR A 223 -34.87 2.96 -13.55
C THR A 223 -34.21 4.22 -14.13
N PRO A 224 -34.66 4.75 -15.28
CA PRO A 224 -34.01 5.89 -15.92
C PRO A 224 -34.65 7.22 -15.48
N SER A 225 -33.81 8.20 -15.15
CA SER A 225 -34.20 9.61 -15.32
C SER A 225 -32.96 10.45 -15.62
N HIS A 226 -33.01 11.09 -16.78
CA HIS A 226 -32.04 12.05 -17.30
C HIS A 226 -31.81 13.20 -16.34
N CYS A 227 -30.55 13.44 -15.96
CA CYS A 227 -30.08 14.74 -15.51
C CYS A 227 -28.67 14.99 -16.09
N HIS A 228 -28.56 15.95 -16.99
CA HIS A 228 -27.29 16.55 -17.38
C HIS A 228 -26.75 17.32 -16.16
N MET A 229 -25.62 16.90 -15.60
CA MET A 229 -24.83 17.71 -14.66
C MET A 229 -23.40 17.86 -15.18
N THR A 230 -22.91 19.09 -15.14
CA THR A 230 -21.56 19.48 -15.54
C THR A 230 -20.52 19.08 -14.47
N GLY A 231 -19.30 18.79 -14.91
CA GLY A 231 -18.24 18.10 -14.14
C GLY A 231 -17.86 18.70 -12.78
N ASN A 232 -18.09 20.00 -12.56
CA ASN A 232 -17.80 20.63 -11.26
C ASN A 232 -18.78 20.21 -10.14
N SER A 233 -19.97 19.71 -10.49
CA SER A 233 -20.96 19.26 -9.49
C SER A 233 -20.66 17.86 -8.94
N LEU A 234 -19.92 17.03 -9.69
CA LEU A 234 -19.57 15.66 -9.31
C LEU A 234 -18.50 15.62 -8.22
N ILE A 235 -17.51 16.50 -8.29
CA ILE A 235 -16.42 16.59 -7.30
C ILE A 235 -16.96 16.97 -5.92
N LEU A 236 -17.91 17.93 -5.87
CA LEU A 236 -18.56 18.34 -4.62
C LEU A 236 -19.49 17.25 -4.07
N SER A 237 -20.16 16.48 -4.92
CA SER A 237 -21.02 15.38 -4.48
C SER A 237 -20.22 14.21 -3.91
N ILE A 238 -19.05 13.89 -4.49
CA ILE A 238 -18.17 12.83 -3.98
C ILE A 238 -17.56 13.26 -2.64
N TRP A 239 -17.15 14.53 -2.50
CA TRP A 239 -16.62 15.04 -1.23
C TRP A 239 -17.66 15.04 -0.09
N ASN A 240 -18.92 15.39 -0.39
CA ASN A 240 -20.01 15.36 0.60
C ASN A 240 -20.53 13.97 0.95
N THR A 241 -20.14 12.93 0.20
CA THR A 241 -20.51 11.54 0.52
C THR A 241 -19.42 10.85 1.35
N ILE A 242 -18.21 11.43 1.40
CA ILE A 242 -17.04 10.90 2.11
C ILE A 242 -16.85 11.55 3.50
N CYS A 243 -17.54 12.66 3.78
CA CYS A 243 -17.59 13.31 5.10
C CYS A 243 -18.97 13.13 5.74
#